data_AF-A0ABD5NN87-F1
#
_entry.id   AF-A0ABD5NN87-F1
#
_cell.length_a   1.000
_cell.length_b   1.000
_cell.length_c   1.000
_cell.angle_alpha   90.00
_cell.angle_beta   90.00
_cell.angle_gamma   90.00
#
_symmetry.space_group_name_H-M   'P 1'
#
loop_
_entity.id
_entity.type
_entity.pdbx_description
1 polymer ?
#
loop_
_entity_poly.entity_id
_entity_poly.type
_entity_poly.pdbx_seq_one_letter_code
_entity_poly.pdbx_strand_id
1 'polypeptide(L)' 'MRGLSQLSDECRTHLERALATDDPAEKDFHIRTVMQAGCVEDVPEDLRDR' A
#
# COMPACT_ATOMS: atom_id res chain seq x y z
N MET A 1 -7.03 20.52 -4.01
CA MET A 1 -6.14 19.59 -3.30
C MET A 1 -6.85 18.24 -3.30
N ARG A 2 -6.32 17.22 -4.00
CA ARG A 2 -6.86 15.86 -3.86
C ARG A 2 -6.58 15.47 -2.41
N GLY A 3 -7.62 15.48 -1.57
CA GLY A 3 -7.49 14.92 -0.22
C GLY A 3 -7.03 13.49 -0.36
N LEU A 4 -6.12 13.05 0.50
CA LEU A 4 -5.82 11.62 0.64
C LEU A 4 -7.17 10.92 0.81
N SER A 5 -7.66 10.29 -0.26
CA SER A 5 -8.82 9.43 -0.21
C SER A 5 -8.55 8.47 0.94
N GLN A 6 -9.48 8.39 1.88
CA GLN A 6 -9.31 7.55 3.06
C GLN A 6 -8.83 6.17 2.61
N LEU A 7 -7.77 5.67 3.25
CA LEU A 7 -7.30 4.31 3.00
C LEU A 7 -8.48 3.36 3.19
N SER A 8 -8.59 2.37 2.30
CA SER A 8 -9.53 1.27 2.49
C SER A 8 -9.29 0.60 3.84
N ASP A 9 -10.34 0.03 4.43
CA ASP A 9 -10.23 -0.65 5.73
C ASP A 9 -9.26 -1.85 5.66
N GLU A 10 -9.12 -2.46 4.47
CA GLU A 10 -8.11 -3.49 4.21
C GLU A 10 -6.69 -2.93 4.30
N CYS A 11 -6.40 -1.82 3.61
CA CYS A 11 -5.09 -1.15 3.70
C CYS A 11 -4.78 -0.74 5.15
N ARG A 12 -5.76 -0.21 5.88
CA ARG A 12 -5.59 0.14 7.30
C ARG A 12 -5.25 -1.10 8.13
N THR A 13 -5.97 -2.21 7.94
CA THR A 13 -5.72 -3.46 8.66
C THR A 13 -4.31 -4.00 8.43
N HIS A 14 -3.84 -3.98 7.18
CA HIS A 14 -2.48 -4.42 6.87
C HIS A 14 -1.42 -3.51 7.52
N LEU A 15 -1.63 -2.19 7.54
CA LEU A 15 -0.71 -1.26 8.24
C LEU A 15 -0.70 -1.48 9.75
N GLU A 16 -1.86 -1.69 10.38
CA GLU A 16 -1.96 -1.99 11.81
C GLU A 16 -1.23 -3.30 12.16
N ARG A 17 -1.36 -4.34 11.33
CA ARG A 17 -0.62 -5.60 11.51
C ARG A 17 0.88 -5.45 11.31
N ALA A 18 1.30 -4.68 10.30
CA ALA A 18 2.71 -4.38 10.07
C ALA A 18 3.34 -3.66 11.27
N LEU A 19 2.60 -2.77 11.93
CA LEU A 19 3.07 -2.07 13.13
C LEU A 19 3.17 -2.99 14.36
N ALA A 20 2.28 -3.99 14.46
CA ALA A 20 2.22 -4.91 15.59
C ALA A 20 3.20 -6.09 15.50
N THR A 21 3.68 -6.45 14.30
CA THR A 21 4.59 -7.58 14.12
C THR A 21 6.06 -7.19 14.29
N ASP A 22 6.80 -8.05 14.99
CA ASP A 22 8.26 -7.99 15.15
C ASP A 22 8.99 -8.82 14.08
N ASP A 23 8.28 -9.68 13.33
CA ASP A 23 8.87 -10.44 12.25
C ASP A 23 9.08 -9.55 11.01
N PRO A 24 10.32 -9.35 10.54
CA PRO A 24 10.58 -8.52 9.37
C PRO A 24 9.90 -9.03 8.10
N ALA A 25 9.79 -10.36 7.93
CA ALA A 25 9.19 -10.94 6.73
C ALA A 25 7.67 -10.68 6.66
N GLU A 26 6.97 -10.84 7.78
CA GLU A 26 5.56 -10.50 7.91
C GLU A 26 5.30 -8.99 7.76
N LYS A 27 6.15 -8.15 8.35
CA LYS A 27 6.09 -6.68 8.17
C LYS A 27 6.21 -6.30 6.69
N ASP A 28 7.21 -6.85 6.00
CA ASP A 28 7.44 -6.60 4.57
C ASP A 28 6.30 -7.12 3.70
N PHE A 29 5.66 -8.22 4.09
CA PHE A 29 4.47 -8.72 3.41
C PHE A 29 3.33 -7.68 3.48
N HIS A 30 2.98 -7.22 4.68
CA HIS A 30 1.88 -6.27 4.87
C HIS A 30 2.12 -4.93 4.17
N ILE A 31 3.34 -4.41 4.22
CA ILE A 31 3.72 -3.16 3.52
C ILE A 31 3.58 -3.32 2.00
N ARG A 32 4.10 -4.42 1.44
CA ARG A 32 3.98 -4.69 -0.01
C ARG A 32 2.53 -4.80 -0.45
N THR A 33 1.66 -5.43 0.33
CA THR A 33 0.22 -5.50 0.02
C THR A 33 -0.39 -4.12 -0.12
N VAL A 34 -0.12 -3.21 0.83
CA VAL A 34 -0.66 -1.83 0.81
C VAL A 34 -0.12 -1.04 -0.38
N MET A 35 1.18 -1.15 -0.66
CA MET A 35 1.80 -0.48 -1.80
C MET A 35 1.22 -1.00 -3.12
N GLN A 36 1.03 -2.30 -3.28
CA GLN A 36 0.43 -2.88 -4.47
C GLN A 36 -1.02 -2.47 -4.65
N ALA A 37 -1.81 -2.38 -3.58
CA ALA A 37 -3.19 -1.91 -3.62
C ALA A 37 -3.30 -0.42 -3.99
N GLY A 38 -2.36 0.42 -3.54
CA GLY A 38 -2.30 1.84 -3.88
C GLY A 38 -1.63 2.17 -5.23
N CYS A 39 -0.74 1.30 -5.72
CA CYS A 39 -0.05 1.48 -7.01
C CYS A 39 -0.94 1.23 -8.24
N VAL A 40 -2.17 0.73 -8.07
CA VAL A 40 -3.07 0.47 -9.20
C VAL A 40 -3.75 1.74 -9.71
N GLU A 41 -3.78 2.84 -8.94
CA GLU A 41 -4.59 4.02 -9.28
C GLU A 41 -3.87 5.11 -10.09
N ASP A 42 -2.55 5.17 -10.19
CA ASP A 42 -1.88 6.17 -11.05
C ASP A 42 -0.44 5.72 -11.38
N VAL A 43 -0.28 4.76 -12.29
CA VAL A 43 0.95 4.71 -13.10
C VAL A 43 0.76 5.76 -14.19
N PRO A 44 1.53 6.88 -14.20
CA PRO A 44 1.46 7.87 -15.26
C PRO A 44 1.61 7.16 -16.60
N GLU A 45 0.76 7.49 -17.56
CA GLU A 45 0.73 6.84 -18.88
C GLU A 45 2.11 6.86 -19.56
N ASP A 46 2.92 7.88 -19.27
CA ASP A 46 4.32 8.07 -19.72
C ASP A 46 5.33 6.99 -19.27
N LEU A 47 4.98 6.15 -18.28
CA LEU A 47 5.82 5.08 -17.75
C LEU A 47 5.42 3.68 -18.24
N ARG A 48 4.35 3.55 -19.05
CA ARG A 48 3.85 2.24 -19.52
C ARG A 48 4.53 1.72 -20.80
N ASP A 49 5.21 2.59 -21.56
CA ASP A 49 5.78 2.27 -22.88
C ASP A 49 7.32 2.46 -22.97
N ARG A 50 8.06 2.34 -21.86
CA ARG A 50 9.54 2.35 -21.88
C ARG A 50 10.16 1.01 -21.53
#